data_AF-A0A3S4IR46-F1
#
_entry.id   AF-A0A3S4IR46-F1
#
_cell.length_a   1.000
_cell.length_b   1.000
_cell.length_c   1.000
_cell.angle_alpha   90.00
_cell.angle_beta   90.00
_cell.angle_gamma   90.00
#
_symmetry.space_group_name_H-M   'P 1'
#
loop_
_entity.id
_entity.type
_entity.pdbx_description
1 polymer ?
#
loop_
_entity_poly.entity_id
_entity_poly.type
_entity_poly.pdbx_seq_one_letter_code
_entity_poly.pdbx_strand_id
1 'polypeptide(L)'
;MTNNAVLQLRAERLARATRPFLARGNRVRRCQRCLLPLKSCLCDTLTPSQAKSRFCLVMFDTEPMKPSNTGRLIADILPDTAAFQWSRTEPPQALLELVQHPDYQPIVVFPASYAGEAREVISTPPAGKPPLFIMLDGTWPEARKMFRKKPLSGSSAGHFRRFIASFSLSSA
;
A
#
# COMPACT_ATOMS: atom_id res chain seq x y z
N MET A 1 6.75 12.04 17.89
CA MET A 1 5.67 11.85 16.90
C MET A 1 6.06 10.68 16.02
N THR A 2 5.31 9.58 16.02
CA THR A 2 5.60 8.44 15.13
C THR A 2 5.26 8.81 13.70
N ASN A 3 6.30 9.03 12.89
CA ASN A 3 6.20 9.38 11.48
C ASN A 3 6.23 8.09 10.65
N ASN A 4 5.07 7.59 10.22
CA ASN A 4 4.99 6.39 9.38
C ASN A 4 5.03 6.74 7.88
N ALA A 5 5.31 5.76 7.03
CA ALA A 5 5.48 5.97 5.59
C ALA A 5 4.24 6.59 4.90
N VAL A 6 3.02 6.28 5.38
CA VAL A 6 1.78 6.85 4.83
C VAL A 6 1.63 8.34 5.21
N LEU A 7 2.03 8.72 6.43
CA LEU A 7 2.05 10.12 6.86
C LEU A 7 3.09 10.93 6.10
N GLN A 8 4.25 10.34 5.78
CA GLN A 8 5.27 10.96 4.93
C GLN A 8 4.71 11.23 3.53
N LEU A 9 4.12 10.23 2.87
CA LEU A 9 3.47 10.42 1.56
C LEU A 9 2.36 11.48 1.60
N ARG A 10 1.57 11.51 2.68
CA ARG A 10 0.55 12.55 2.86
C ARG A 10 1.17 13.94 2.95
N ALA A 11 2.25 14.10 3.72
CA ALA A 11 2.94 15.38 3.86
C ALA A 11 3.53 15.85 2.53
N GLU A 12 4.18 14.95 1.79
CA GLU A 12 4.68 15.23 0.43
C GLU A 12 3.55 15.63 -0.53
N ARG A 13 2.42 14.91 -0.48
CA ARG A 13 1.28 15.20 -1.36
C ARG A 13 0.62 16.53 -1.04
N LEU A 14 0.56 16.90 0.24
CA LEU A 14 0.11 18.21 0.71
C LEU A 14 1.05 19.32 0.24
N ALA A 15 2.36 19.11 0.33
CA ALA A 15 3.35 20.10 -0.13
C ALA A 15 3.25 20.37 -1.64
N ARG A 16 2.86 19.37 -2.44
CA ARG A 16 2.61 19.52 -3.89
C ARG A 16 1.22 20.07 -4.23
N ALA A 17 0.29 20.18 -3.26
CA ALA A 17 -1.10 20.51 -3.55
C ALA A 17 -1.29 22.01 -3.83
N THR A 18 -1.77 22.34 -5.03
CA THR A 18 -2.15 23.72 -5.40
C THR A 18 -3.58 24.09 -4.98
N ARG A 19 -4.36 23.10 -4.53
CA ARG A 19 -5.74 23.28 -4.05
C ARG A 19 -5.99 22.40 -2.81
N PRO A 20 -6.84 22.83 -1.86
CA PRO A 20 -7.18 22.02 -0.70
C PRO A 20 -7.87 20.71 -1.09
N PHE A 21 -7.47 19.60 -0.47
CA PHE A 21 -8.17 18.32 -0.61
C PHE A 21 -9.41 18.31 0.30
N LEU A 22 -10.60 18.29 -0.30
CA LEU A 22 -11.87 18.23 0.44
C LEU A 22 -12.32 16.77 0.61
N ALA A 23 -11.93 16.17 1.72
CA ALA A 23 -12.40 14.84 2.09
C ALA A 23 -13.91 14.82 2.41
N ARG A 24 -14.55 13.64 2.34
CA ARG A 24 -15.93 13.48 2.86
C ARG A 24 -16.00 13.89 4.33
N GLY A 25 -17.01 14.69 4.66
CA GLY A 25 -17.14 15.30 5.99
C GLY A 25 -16.00 16.29 6.27
N ASN A 26 -15.67 17.17 5.32
CA ASN A 26 -14.61 18.18 5.44
C ASN A 26 -14.78 19.13 6.64
N ARG A 27 -16.00 19.31 7.16
CA ARG A 27 -16.31 20.09 8.38
C ARG A 27 -15.95 19.35 9.67
N VAL A 28 -15.70 18.05 9.62
CA VAL A 28 -15.37 17.25 10.80
C VAL A 28 -13.94 17.56 11.25
N ARG A 29 -13.78 17.95 12.52
CA ARG A 29 -12.46 18.09 13.15
C ARG A 29 -11.83 16.71 13.34
N ARG A 30 -10.64 16.51 12.77
CA ARG A 30 -9.95 15.21 12.72
C ARG A 30 -8.59 15.28 13.41
N CYS A 31 -8.19 14.15 13.99
CA CYS A 31 -6.83 13.95 14.47
C CYS A 31 -5.85 14.07 13.28
N GLN A 32 -4.73 14.79 13.44
CA GLN A 32 -3.77 14.98 12.34
C GLN A 32 -2.91 13.74 12.07
N ARG A 33 -2.91 12.75 12.98
CA ARG A 33 -2.22 11.46 12.82
C ARG A 33 -3.14 10.44 12.15
N CYS A 34 -4.15 9.92 12.86
CA CYS A 34 -5.01 8.87 12.30
C CYS A 34 -6.10 9.37 11.33
N LEU A 35 -6.33 10.69 11.24
CA LEU A 35 -7.38 11.33 10.42
C LEU A 35 -8.83 10.93 10.76
N LEU A 36 -9.05 10.13 11.80
CA LEU A 36 -10.38 9.89 12.34
C LEU A 36 -10.94 11.14 13.03
N PRO A 37 -12.27 11.27 13.17
CA PRO A 37 -12.89 12.31 13.99
C PRO A 37 -12.26 12.31 15.39
N LEU A 38 -12.04 13.49 15.99
CA LEU A 38 -11.37 13.57 17.30
C LEU A 38 -12.03 12.71 18.39
N LYS A 39 -13.36 12.61 18.37
CA LYS A 39 -14.15 11.77 19.29
C LYS A 39 -13.92 10.26 19.13
N SER A 40 -13.36 9.84 18.01
CA SER A 40 -13.08 8.44 17.67
C SER A 40 -11.59 8.26 17.31
N CYS A 41 -10.73 9.09 17.89
CA CYS A 41 -9.29 8.97 17.73
C CYS A 41 -8.82 7.62 18.30
N LEU A 42 -8.01 6.90 17.54
CA LEU A 42 -7.42 5.62 17.95
C LEU A 42 -5.93 5.74 18.30
N CYS A 43 -5.33 6.93 18.23
CA CYS A 43 -3.87 7.06 18.33
C CYS A 43 -3.29 6.50 19.62
N ASP A 44 -4.02 6.60 20.73
CA ASP A 44 -3.57 6.11 22.04
C ASP A 44 -3.82 4.61 22.24
N THR A 45 -4.58 3.98 21.34
CA THR A 45 -4.83 2.53 21.36
C THR A 45 -3.88 1.75 20.45
N LEU A 46 -3.12 2.44 19.58
CA LEU A 46 -2.22 1.81 18.62
C LEU A 46 -0.94 1.34 19.31
N THR A 47 -0.69 0.04 19.28
CA THR A 47 0.54 -0.57 19.79
C THR A 47 1.34 -1.14 18.62
N PRO A 48 2.51 -0.57 18.29
CA PRO A 48 3.39 -1.13 17.26
C PRO A 48 3.84 -2.54 17.61
N SER A 49 4.02 -3.37 16.59
CA SER A 49 4.49 -4.74 16.68
C SER A 49 5.49 -5.03 15.57
N GLN A 50 6.38 -5.98 15.81
CA GLN A 50 7.37 -6.43 14.84
C GLN A 50 6.86 -7.68 14.12
N ALA A 51 7.12 -7.75 12.82
CA ALA A 51 6.77 -8.91 11.99
C ALA A 51 7.93 -9.26 11.06
N LYS A 52 8.13 -10.56 10.82
CA LYS A 52 9.08 -11.01 9.79
C LYS A 52 8.62 -10.62 8.38
N SER A 53 7.31 -10.65 8.14
CA SER A 53 6.72 -10.18 6.89
C SER A 53 6.70 -8.65 6.83
N ARG A 54 6.95 -8.09 5.65
CA ARG A 54 6.88 -6.64 5.41
C ARG A 54 5.72 -6.29 4.50
N PHE A 55 5.24 -5.06 4.61
CA PHE A 55 4.21 -4.51 3.73
C PHE A 55 4.80 -3.39 2.86
N CYS A 56 4.42 -3.36 1.59
CA CYS A 56 4.68 -2.29 0.65
C CYS A 56 3.35 -1.78 0.11
N LEU A 57 2.94 -0.59 0.54
CA LEU A 57 1.72 0.06 0.09
C LEU A 57 2.02 0.85 -1.19
N VAL A 58 1.39 0.48 -2.30
CA VAL A 58 1.44 1.23 -3.57
C VAL A 58 0.14 2.00 -3.67
N MET A 59 0.18 3.27 -3.32
CA MET A 59 -1.01 4.10 -3.06
C MET A 59 -1.37 4.96 -4.26
N PHE A 60 -2.64 4.99 -4.65
CA PHE A 60 -3.13 5.94 -5.64
C PHE A 60 -3.03 7.39 -5.12
N ASP A 61 -2.98 8.39 -6.02
CA ASP A 61 -2.62 9.79 -5.69
C ASP A 61 -3.41 10.41 -4.53
N THR A 62 -4.71 10.11 -4.44
CA THR A 62 -5.59 10.66 -3.39
C THR A 62 -5.67 9.81 -2.13
N GLU A 63 -5.11 8.61 -2.16
CA GLU A 63 -5.29 7.60 -1.11
C GLU A 63 -4.61 7.98 0.23
N PRO A 64 -3.39 8.55 0.26
CA PRO A 64 -2.78 9.05 1.51
C PRO A 64 -3.57 10.18 2.17
N MET A 65 -4.44 10.86 1.40
CA MET A 65 -5.27 11.96 1.87
C MET A 65 -6.57 11.50 2.52
N LYS A 66 -6.97 10.23 2.32
CA LYS A 66 -8.25 9.72 2.82
C LYS A 66 -8.24 9.56 4.36
N PRO A 67 -9.33 9.96 5.05
CA PRO A 67 -9.37 9.92 6.52
C PRO A 67 -9.39 8.53 7.15
N SER A 68 -9.94 7.53 6.47
CA SER A 68 -10.00 6.14 6.91
C SER A 68 -9.33 5.27 5.85
N ASN A 69 -8.06 4.94 6.07
CA ASN A 69 -7.28 4.10 5.17
C ASN A 69 -6.63 2.99 5.99
N THR A 70 -6.93 1.74 5.65
CA THR A 70 -6.36 0.53 6.28
C THR A 70 -4.84 0.46 6.14
N GLY A 71 -4.28 0.90 5.03
CA GLY A 71 -2.83 1.04 4.83
C GLY A 71 -2.16 1.92 5.90
N ARG A 72 -2.81 2.99 6.33
CA ARG A 72 -2.30 3.81 7.46
C ARG A 72 -2.24 3.02 8.76
N LEU A 73 -3.29 2.24 9.04
CA LEU A 73 -3.33 1.39 10.23
C LEU A 73 -2.22 0.32 10.17
N ILE A 74 -2.00 -0.29 9.01
CA ILE A 74 -0.88 -1.23 8.80
C ILE A 74 0.45 -0.53 9.12
N ALA A 75 0.69 0.67 8.59
CA ALA A 75 1.92 1.42 8.84
C ALA A 75 2.08 1.94 10.28
N ASP A 76 0.98 2.14 11.01
CA ASP A 76 1.01 2.48 12.44
C ASP A 76 1.34 1.25 13.33
N ILE A 77 0.87 0.06 12.96
CA ILE A 77 1.09 -1.18 13.73
C ILE A 77 2.40 -1.87 13.32
N LEU A 78 2.76 -1.88 12.05
CA LEU A 78 3.97 -2.50 11.50
C LEU A 78 4.91 -1.39 10.99
N PRO A 79 5.85 -0.91 11.81
CA PRO A 79 6.66 0.28 11.51
C PRO A 79 7.59 0.10 10.30
N ASP A 80 7.92 -1.14 9.97
CA ASP A 80 8.73 -1.53 8.81
C ASP A 80 7.97 -1.54 7.48
N THR A 81 6.76 -0.98 7.46
CA THR A 81 5.94 -0.80 6.25
C THR A 81 6.50 0.32 5.37
N ALA A 82 6.72 0.01 4.09
CA ALA A 82 7.01 1.01 3.08
C ALA A 82 5.72 1.49 2.40
N ALA A 83 5.69 2.75 1.96
CA ALA A 83 4.59 3.28 1.18
C ALA A 83 5.13 4.14 0.04
N PHE A 84 4.59 3.96 -1.16
CA PHE A 84 4.97 4.70 -2.36
C PHE A 84 3.75 5.21 -3.11
N GLN A 85 3.83 6.44 -3.64
CA GLN A 85 2.82 6.93 -4.57
C GLN A 85 2.92 6.17 -5.90
N TRP A 86 1.81 5.64 -6.38
CA TRP A 86 1.74 5.00 -7.69
C TRP A 86 1.87 6.03 -8.81
N SER A 87 2.68 5.69 -9.80
CA SER A 87 2.83 6.43 -11.04
C SER A 87 2.65 5.50 -12.23
N ARG A 88 1.91 5.97 -13.24
CA ARG A 88 1.66 5.19 -14.46
C ARG A 88 2.89 5.08 -15.34
N THR A 89 3.75 6.11 -15.31
CA THR A 89 4.85 6.31 -16.26
C THR A 89 6.20 6.23 -15.61
N GLU A 90 6.31 6.65 -14.35
CA GLU A 90 7.58 6.82 -13.65
C GLU A 90 7.44 6.29 -12.21
N PRO A 91 7.50 4.95 -12.02
CA PRO A 91 7.45 4.37 -10.69
C PRO A 91 8.64 4.86 -9.85
N PRO A 92 8.47 5.12 -8.54
CA PRO A 92 9.56 5.54 -7.69
C PRO A 92 10.72 4.54 -7.71
N GLN A 93 11.95 5.02 -7.84
CA GLN A 93 13.14 4.16 -7.91
C GLN A 93 13.28 3.28 -6.66
N ALA A 94 13.05 3.85 -5.47
CA ALA A 94 13.07 3.11 -4.20
C ALA A 94 12.03 1.98 -4.13
N LEU A 95 10.89 2.09 -4.83
CA LEU A 95 9.92 1.00 -4.94
C LEU A 95 10.50 -0.14 -5.79
N LEU A 96 11.14 0.17 -6.91
CA LEU A 96 11.76 -0.83 -7.78
C LEU A 96 12.89 -1.58 -7.06
N GLU A 97 13.69 -0.86 -6.27
CA GLU A 97 14.78 -1.41 -5.46
C GLU A 97 14.24 -2.33 -4.35
N LEU A 98 13.23 -1.88 -3.59
CA LEU A 98 12.64 -2.67 -2.52
C LEU A 98 12.08 -4.01 -3.03
N VAL A 99 11.41 -3.99 -4.18
CA VAL A 99 10.84 -5.21 -4.78
C VAL A 99 11.93 -6.13 -5.34
N GLN A 100 13.09 -5.60 -5.75
CA GLN A 100 14.23 -6.40 -6.22
C GLN A 100 15.18 -6.82 -5.10
N HIS A 101 14.94 -6.36 -3.88
CA HIS A 101 15.84 -6.57 -2.77
C HIS A 101 15.98 -8.08 -2.47
N PRO A 102 17.22 -8.60 -2.39
CA PRO A 102 17.47 -10.04 -2.32
C PRO A 102 16.93 -10.68 -1.05
N ASP A 103 16.71 -9.92 0.03
CA ASP A 103 16.26 -10.49 1.31
C ASP A 103 14.76 -10.76 1.39
N TYR A 104 13.97 -10.28 0.43
CA TYR A 104 12.51 -10.41 0.48
C TYR A 104 11.95 -11.24 -0.67
N GLN A 105 10.77 -11.78 -0.43
CA GLN A 105 9.95 -12.39 -1.47
C GLN A 105 8.75 -11.48 -1.80
N PRO A 106 8.80 -10.70 -2.90
CA PRO A 106 7.70 -9.82 -3.28
C PRO A 106 6.47 -10.60 -3.75
N ILE A 107 5.34 -10.36 -3.11
CA ILE A 107 4.05 -11.00 -3.42
C ILE A 107 3.01 -9.90 -3.59
N VAL A 108 2.32 -9.88 -4.74
CA VAL A 108 1.23 -8.91 -4.95
C VAL A 108 -0.05 -9.49 -4.36
N VAL A 109 -0.68 -8.76 -3.46
CA VAL A 109 -1.96 -9.17 -2.87
C VAL A 109 -3.09 -8.61 -3.73
N PHE A 110 -3.79 -9.47 -4.46
CA PHE A 110 -4.89 -9.07 -5.33
C PHE A 110 -5.83 -10.26 -5.61
N PRO A 111 -7.13 -10.05 -5.90
CA PRO A 111 -8.03 -11.16 -6.12
C PRO A 111 -7.61 -12.03 -7.32
N ALA A 112 -7.61 -13.35 -7.12
CA ALA A 112 -7.15 -14.33 -8.11
C ALA A 112 -7.93 -14.31 -9.43
N SER A 113 -9.20 -13.89 -9.42
CA SER A 113 -10.01 -13.76 -10.64
C SER A 113 -9.43 -12.76 -11.65
N TYR A 114 -8.51 -11.88 -11.22
CA TYR A 114 -7.78 -10.97 -12.11
C TYR A 114 -6.41 -11.52 -12.55
N ALA A 115 -5.95 -12.62 -11.96
CA ALA A 115 -4.74 -13.31 -12.37
C ALA A 115 -4.98 -13.96 -13.72
N GLY A 116 -4.59 -13.29 -14.82
CA GLY A 116 -4.50 -13.95 -16.12
C GLY A 116 -3.50 -15.10 -16.08
N GLU A 117 -3.49 -15.94 -17.12
CA GLU A 117 -2.73 -17.20 -17.17
C GLU A 117 -1.22 -17.07 -16.91
N ALA A 118 -0.64 -15.90 -17.19
CA ALA A 118 0.78 -15.65 -17.02
C ALA A 118 1.22 -15.40 -15.56
N ARG A 119 0.29 -15.43 -14.58
CA ARG A 119 0.59 -15.14 -13.18
C ARG A 119 0.20 -16.32 -12.30
N GLU A 120 1.14 -16.75 -11.46
CA GLU A 120 0.91 -17.81 -10.50
C GLU A 120 0.07 -17.29 -9.33
N VAL A 121 -0.98 -18.02 -9.00
CA VAL A 121 -1.83 -17.75 -7.83
C VAL A 121 -1.43 -18.70 -6.72
N ILE A 122 -1.12 -18.16 -5.55
CA ILE A 122 -0.76 -18.91 -4.35
C ILE A 122 -1.70 -18.57 -3.20
N SER A 123 -1.88 -19.53 -2.30
CA SER A 123 -2.59 -19.34 -1.03
C SER A 123 -1.64 -19.17 0.16
N THR A 124 -0.39 -19.62 0.02
CA THR A 124 0.62 -19.59 1.09
C THR A 124 1.93 -19.05 0.52
N PRO A 125 2.61 -18.10 1.20
CA PRO A 125 3.95 -17.67 0.82
C PRO A 125 4.91 -18.86 0.75
N PRO A 126 5.75 -18.97 -0.30
CA PRO A 126 6.79 -19.99 -0.34
C PRO A 126 7.76 -19.90 0.84
N ALA A 127 8.38 -21.03 1.18
CA ALA A 127 9.34 -21.08 2.27
C ALA A 127 10.65 -20.32 1.93
N GLY A 128 11.39 -19.93 2.96
CA GLY A 128 12.69 -19.29 2.84
C GLY A 128 12.66 -17.82 3.26
N LYS A 129 12.60 -16.91 2.28
CA LYS A 129 12.71 -15.46 2.53
C LYS A 129 11.42 -14.89 3.11
N PRO A 130 11.49 -13.88 4.00
CA PRO A 130 10.31 -13.19 4.47
C PRO A 130 9.49 -12.58 3.31
N PRO A 131 8.15 -12.71 3.33
CA PRO A 131 7.32 -12.14 2.30
C PRO A 131 7.27 -10.61 2.41
N LEU A 132 7.34 -9.94 1.27
CA LEU A 132 7.01 -8.54 1.08
C LEU A 132 5.65 -8.46 0.39
N PHE A 133 4.60 -8.21 1.17
CA PHE A 133 3.24 -8.06 0.66
C PHE A 133 3.05 -6.69 0.03
N ILE A 134 2.85 -6.67 -1.28
CA ILE A 134 2.59 -5.48 -2.07
C ILE A 134 1.08 -5.28 -2.15
N MET A 135 0.59 -4.26 -1.44
CA MET A 135 -0.81 -3.88 -1.41
C MET A 135 -1.05 -2.74 -2.41
N LEU A 136 -2.00 -2.93 -3.32
CA LEU A 136 -2.44 -1.89 -4.25
C LEU A 136 -3.56 -1.09 -3.58
N ASP A 137 -3.22 0.06 -3.01
CA ASP A 137 -4.11 0.84 -2.16
C ASP A 137 -4.82 1.96 -2.96
N GLY A 138 -6.14 1.84 -3.05
CA GLY A 138 -7.00 2.69 -3.85
C GLY A 138 -8.42 2.12 -3.90
N THR A 139 -9.33 2.83 -4.54
CA THR A 139 -10.65 2.26 -4.88
C THR A 139 -10.50 1.06 -5.82
N TRP A 140 -11.50 0.18 -5.90
CA TRP A 140 -11.46 -0.99 -6.79
C TRP A 140 -11.07 -0.67 -8.24
N PRO A 141 -11.62 0.38 -8.91
CA PRO A 141 -11.18 0.77 -10.24
C PRO A 141 -9.71 1.21 -10.30
N GLU A 142 -9.24 1.95 -9.29
CA GLU A 142 -7.85 2.41 -9.19
C GLU A 142 -6.90 1.22 -8.98
N ALA A 143 -7.20 0.33 -8.03
CA ALA A 143 -6.40 -0.87 -7.75
C ALA A 143 -6.33 -1.80 -8.97
N ARG A 144 -7.45 -2.02 -9.67
CA ARG A 144 -7.46 -2.75 -10.95
C ARG A 144 -6.59 -2.08 -12.02
N LYS A 145 -6.60 -0.75 -12.09
CA LYS A 145 -5.75 0.01 -13.02
C LYS A 145 -4.27 -0.17 -12.68
N MET A 146 -3.91 -0.08 -11.41
CA MET A 146 -2.54 -0.34 -10.91
C MET A 146 -2.12 -1.78 -11.20
N PHE A 147 -3.01 -2.75 -11.01
CA PHE A 147 -2.70 -4.16 -11.24
C PHE A 147 -2.51 -4.52 -12.71
N ARG A 148 -3.33 -3.93 -13.60
CA ARG A 148 -3.22 -4.11 -15.06
C ARG A 148 -1.95 -3.48 -15.60
N LYS A 149 -1.59 -2.30 -15.12
CA LYS A 149 -0.35 -1.62 -15.48
C LYS A 149 0.74 -2.11 -14.55
N LYS A 150 1.41 -3.22 -14.91
CA LYS A 150 2.51 -3.85 -14.14
C LYS A 150 3.21 -2.77 -13.30
N PRO A 151 2.97 -2.67 -11.97
CA PRO A 151 3.35 -1.47 -11.21
C PRO A 151 4.86 -1.24 -11.11
N LEU A 152 5.65 -2.13 -11.73
CA LEU A 152 7.04 -2.40 -11.48
C LEU A 152 7.73 -2.86 -12.79
N SER A 153 7.21 -2.46 -13.96
CA SER A 153 7.86 -2.73 -15.25
C SER A 153 8.82 -1.60 -15.59
N GLY A 154 10.05 -1.68 -15.06
CA GLY A 154 11.21 -1.05 -15.68
C GLY A 154 11.77 -1.95 -16.79
N SER A 155 12.40 -1.37 -17.81
CA SER A 155 12.84 -2.03 -19.05
C SER A 155 13.87 -3.16 -18.90
N SER A 156 14.29 -3.51 -17.68
CA SER A 156 15.29 -4.55 -17.37
C SER A 156 14.73 -5.73 -16.56
N ALA A 157 13.41 -5.84 -16.40
CA ALA A 157 12.77 -6.86 -15.56
C ALA A 157 12.59 -8.22 -16.25
N GLY A 158 13.69 -8.90 -16.56
CA GLY A 158 13.68 -10.33 -16.83
C GLY A 158 13.29 -11.10 -15.56
N HIS A 159 12.31 -12.00 -15.65
CA HIS A 159 11.93 -12.94 -14.58
C HIS A 159 11.14 -12.43 -13.36
N PHE A 160 10.20 -11.49 -13.51
CA PHE A 160 9.16 -11.30 -12.49
C PHE A 160 8.02 -12.32 -12.63
N ARG A 161 8.23 -13.56 -12.19
CA ARG A 161 7.14 -14.51 -11.88
C ARG A 161 6.52 -14.08 -10.55
N ARG A 162 5.54 -13.16 -10.62
CA ARG A 162 4.92 -12.57 -9.42
C ARG A 162 3.76 -13.42 -8.96
N PHE A 163 3.96 -14.03 -7.81
CA PHE A 163 2.92 -14.70 -7.06
C PHE A 163 1.80 -13.72 -6.68
N ILE A 164 0.56 -14.15 -6.86
CA ILE A 164 -0.64 -13.46 -6.38
C ILE A 164 -1.15 -14.21 -5.17
N ALA A 165 -1.20 -13.53 -4.02
CA ALA A 165 -1.92 -14.07 -2.87
C ALA A 165 -3.43 -13.90 -3.11
N SER A 166 -4.15 -15.02 -3.24
CA SER A 166 -5.61 -15.00 -3.38
C SER A 166 -6.27 -14.84 -2.03
N PHE A 167 -7.14 -13.83 -1.89
CA PHE A 167 -8.14 -13.79 -0.84
C PHE A 167 -9.50 -14.04 -1.49
N SER A 168 -10.25 -15.01 -0.96
CA SER A 168 -11.65 -15.18 -1.32
C SER A 168 -12.40 -13.98 -0.75
N LEU A 169 -12.88 -13.08 -1.61
CA LEU A 169 -13.88 -12.10 -1.22
C LEU A 169 -15.17 -12.87 -1.01
N SER A 170 -15.39 -13.40 0.19
CA SER A 170 -16.74 -13.77 0.61
C SER A 170 -17.56 -12.48 0.59
N SER A 171 -18.51 -12.41 -0.35
CA SER A 171 -19.49 -11.34 -0.43
C SER A 171 -20.10 -11.12 0.96
N ALA A 172 -19.88 -9.94 1.52
CA ALA A 172 -20.62 -9.44 2.66
C ALA A 172 -21.94 -8.83 2.18
#